data_AF-A0A6P5T5N2-F1
#
_entry.id   AF-A0A6P5T5N2-F1
#
_cell.length_a   1.000
_cell.length_b   1.000
_cell.length_c   1.000
_cell.angle_alpha   90.00
_cell.angle_beta   90.00
_cell.angle_gamma   90.00
#
_symmetry.space_group_name_H-M   'P 1'
#
loop_
_entity.id
_entity.type
_entity.pdbx_description
1 polymer ?
#
loop_
_entity_poly.entity_id
_entity_poly.type
_entity_poly.pdbx_seq_one_letter_code
_entity_poly.pdbx_strand_id
1 'polypeptide(L)'
;MCEVIKHSDGIDMEDLCGGAIFQAVELGVFEFIDRIFQASPDLVWSNNQNKRNPLQFAIECRQERIYSLIYRLDKTERNVIGNLADTSNNNMLHMAAMLSPLAKLDNISGAALQMQRELQWFKEVETIVLPRMRDTLNAENLTPRALFTKNHKELVKEGERWMKETATSCTVVGALIITIMFASAFTVPGGNNGETGIPIFLKKKVIYGFYSFGCYIVIFFHNFSVDASGNPYVTLCRK
;
A
#
# COMPACT_ATOMS: atom_id res chain seq x y z
N MET A 1 15.14 -26.34 -23.87
CA MET A 1 13.68 -26.06 -23.93
C MET A 1 13.32 -25.37 -25.26
N CYS A 2 13.91 -25.78 -26.40
CA CYS A 2 13.75 -25.07 -27.69
C CYS A 2 13.42 -25.96 -28.91
N GLU A 3 13.10 -27.25 -28.76
CA GLU A 3 12.78 -28.09 -29.92
C GLU A 3 11.28 -28.39 -30.13
N VAL A 4 10.40 -27.97 -29.22
CA VAL A 4 8.96 -28.30 -29.33
C VAL A 4 8.15 -27.27 -30.14
N ILE A 5 8.75 -26.14 -30.55
CA ILE A 5 8.01 -25.01 -31.15
C ILE A 5 7.86 -25.14 -32.69
N LYS A 6 8.39 -26.20 -33.33
CA LYS A 6 8.43 -26.22 -34.80
C LYS A 6 7.14 -26.60 -35.52
N HIS A 7 6.05 -27.04 -34.87
CA HIS A 7 4.92 -27.68 -35.57
C HIS A 7 3.51 -27.35 -35.03
N SER A 8 3.25 -26.13 -34.54
CA SER A 8 1.88 -25.71 -34.23
C SER A 8 1.53 -24.48 -35.07
N ASP A 9 0.43 -24.61 -35.83
CA ASP A 9 -0.11 -23.58 -36.70
C ASP A 9 -0.15 -22.21 -36.01
N GLY A 10 0.29 -21.17 -36.72
CA GLY A 10 0.57 -19.84 -36.19
C GLY A 10 -0.61 -19.05 -35.63
N ILE A 11 -1.76 -19.68 -35.38
CA ILE A 11 -2.96 -19.08 -34.78
C ILE A 11 -3.11 -19.49 -33.30
N ASP A 12 -2.56 -20.63 -32.87
CA ASP A 12 -2.73 -21.13 -31.48
C ASP A 12 -1.61 -20.69 -30.51
N MET A 13 -0.42 -20.36 -31.00
CA MET A 13 0.73 -20.01 -30.15
C MET A 13 0.68 -18.58 -29.62
N GLU A 14 0.09 -17.64 -30.36
CA GLU A 14 -0.04 -16.24 -29.93
C GLU A 14 -1.06 -16.10 -28.78
N ASP A 15 -2.14 -16.89 -28.83
CA ASP A 15 -3.18 -16.95 -27.78
C ASP A 15 -2.70 -17.71 -26.53
N LEU A 16 -1.92 -18.79 -26.72
CA LEU A 16 -1.33 -19.57 -25.61
C LEU A 16 -0.21 -18.79 -24.88
N CYS A 17 0.67 -18.10 -25.62
CA CYS A 17 1.70 -17.25 -25.03
C CYS A 17 1.10 -16.01 -24.35
N GLY A 18 0.08 -15.40 -24.95
CA GLY A 18 -0.67 -14.31 -24.32
C GLY A 18 -1.27 -14.74 -22.98
N GLY A 19 -2.02 -15.85 -22.97
CA GLY A 19 -2.61 -16.41 -21.76
C GLY A 19 -1.59 -16.67 -20.64
N ALA A 20 -0.44 -17.28 -20.97
CA ALA A 20 0.61 -17.56 -20.01
C ALA A 20 1.26 -16.29 -19.42
N ILE A 21 1.45 -15.23 -20.22
CA ILE A 21 2.01 -13.96 -19.75
C ILE A 21 1.05 -13.31 -18.74
N PHE A 22 -0.23 -13.17 -19.08
CA PHE A 22 -1.19 -12.52 -18.20
C PHE A 22 -1.44 -13.33 -16.92
N GLN A 23 -1.43 -14.66 -16.99
CA GLN A 23 -1.49 -15.50 -15.80
C GLN A 23 -0.26 -15.33 -14.91
N ALA A 24 0.94 -15.25 -15.50
CA ALA A 24 2.16 -15.00 -14.74
C ALA A 24 2.17 -13.60 -14.11
N VAL A 25 1.61 -12.58 -14.79
CA VAL A 25 1.39 -11.26 -14.20
C VAL A 25 0.43 -11.34 -13.03
N GLU A 26 -0.74 -11.97 -13.19
CA GLU A 26 -1.72 -12.12 -12.10
C GLU A 26 -1.08 -12.78 -10.86
N LEU A 27 -0.30 -13.84 -11.07
CA LEU A 27 0.40 -14.56 -10.00
C LEU A 27 1.65 -13.85 -9.46
N GLY A 28 2.10 -12.77 -10.09
CA GLY A 28 3.29 -12.03 -9.65
C GLY A 28 4.62 -12.71 -9.93
N VAL A 29 4.71 -13.57 -10.94
CA VAL A 29 5.92 -14.34 -11.29
C VAL A 29 6.90 -13.44 -12.06
N PHE A 30 7.58 -12.56 -11.32
CA PHE A 30 8.48 -11.54 -11.86
C PHE A 30 9.58 -12.11 -12.75
N GLU A 31 10.25 -13.18 -12.31
CA GLU A 31 11.42 -13.74 -13.00
C GLU A 31 11.07 -14.29 -14.39
N PHE A 32 9.84 -14.76 -14.56
CA PHE A 32 9.33 -15.23 -15.86
C PHE A 32 9.05 -14.05 -16.79
N ILE A 33 8.32 -13.04 -16.32
CA ILE A 33 7.99 -11.84 -17.10
C ILE A 33 9.26 -11.10 -17.53
N ASP A 34 10.21 -10.94 -16.60
CA ASP A 34 11.48 -10.27 -16.85
C ASP A 34 12.28 -10.96 -17.97
N ARG A 35 12.40 -12.29 -17.93
CA ARG A 35 13.09 -13.06 -18.96
C ARG A 35 12.38 -13.01 -20.32
N ILE A 36 11.05 -13.07 -20.32
CA ILE A 36 10.26 -13.01 -21.56
C ILE A 36 10.40 -11.66 -22.24
N PHE A 37 10.31 -10.56 -21.49
CA PHE A 37 10.49 -9.22 -22.07
C PHE A 37 11.91 -8.96 -22.56
N GLN A 38 12.92 -9.59 -21.95
CA GLN A 38 14.29 -9.54 -22.47
C GLN A 38 14.46 -10.35 -23.77
N ALA A 39 13.80 -11.52 -23.87
CA ALA A 39 13.88 -12.36 -25.06
C ALA A 39 13.03 -11.85 -26.24
N SER A 40 11.89 -11.22 -25.94
CA SER A 40 10.95 -10.72 -26.94
C SER A 40 10.28 -9.43 -26.42
N PRO A 41 10.94 -8.26 -26.60
CA PRO A 41 10.45 -6.98 -26.11
C PRO A 41 9.06 -6.60 -26.62
N ASP A 42 8.69 -7.02 -27.82
CA ASP A 42 7.39 -6.71 -28.44
C ASP A 42 6.20 -7.23 -27.63
N LEU A 43 6.40 -8.25 -26.78
CA LEU A 43 5.36 -8.80 -25.91
C LEU A 43 4.87 -7.82 -24.85
N VAL A 44 5.60 -6.74 -24.58
CA VAL A 44 5.09 -5.63 -23.74
C VAL A 44 3.85 -4.97 -24.33
N TRP A 45 3.63 -5.10 -25.65
CA TRP A 45 2.48 -4.56 -26.39
C TRP A 45 1.38 -5.59 -26.61
N SER A 46 1.54 -6.82 -26.11
CA SER A 46 0.48 -7.81 -26.13
C SER A 46 -0.72 -7.32 -25.30
N ASN A 47 -1.92 -7.75 -25.66
CA ASN A 47 -3.15 -7.28 -25.02
C ASN A 47 -3.94 -8.46 -24.48
N ASN A 48 -4.48 -8.32 -23.27
CA ASN A 48 -5.48 -9.25 -22.77
C ASN A 48 -6.85 -8.96 -23.41
N GLN A 49 -7.87 -9.72 -23.00
CA GLN A 49 -9.24 -9.57 -23.48
C GLN A 49 -9.83 -8.16 -23.28
N ASN A 50 -9.31 -7.39 -22.31
CA ASN A 50 -9.71 -6.02 -22.03
C ASN A 50 -8.86 -4.98 -22.77
N LYS A 51 -7.99 -5.38 -23.71
CA LYS A 51 -7.00 -4.50 -24.37
C LYS A 51 -6.01 -3.85 -23.39
N ARG A 52 -5.72 -4.51 -22.28
CA ARG A 52 -4.69 -4.08 -21.32
C ARG A 52 -3.40 -4.81 -21.63
N ASN A 53 -2.30 -4.07 -21.68
CA ASN A 53 -0.99 -4.67 -21.79
C ASN A 53 -0.51 -5.27 -20.45
N PRO A 54 0.55 -6.11 -20.41
CA PRO A 54 0.93 -6.78 -19.18
C PRO A 54 1.35 -5.83 -18.06
N LEU A 55 1.93 -4.65 -18.37
CA LEU A 55 2.28 -3.64 -17.38
C LEU A 55 1.05 -2.93 -16.81
N GLN A 56 0.05 -2.67 -17.66
CA GLN A 56 -1.26 -2.15 -17.24
C GLN A 56 -2.01 -3.16 -16.36
N PHE A 57 -1.98 -4.44 -16.74
CA PHE A 57 -2.60 -5.50 -15.94
C PHE A 57 -1.88 -5.70 -14.60
N ALA A 58 -0.55 -5.57 -14.57
CA ALA A 58 0.22 -5.58 -13.33
C ALA A 58 -0.24 -4.50 -12.34
N ILE A 59 -0.74 -3.36 -12.82
CA ILE A 59 -1.28 -2.29 -11.97
C ILE A 59 -2.55 -2.70 -11.27
N GLU A 60 -3.49 -3.29 -12.02
CA GLU A 60 -4.73 -3.82 -11.48
C GLU A 60 -4.47 -4.95 -10.48
N CYS A 61 -3.49 -5.82 -10.76
CA CYS A 61 -3.09 -6.93 -9.89
C CYS A 61 -2.20 -6.52 -8.70
N ARG A 62 -1.81 -5.24 -8.56
CA ARG A 62 -0.89 -4.74 -7.51
C ARG A 62 0.48 -5.41 -7.52
N GLN A 63 0.98 -5.72 -8.72
CA GLN A 63 2.26 -6.40 -8.90
C GLN A 63 3.39 -5.40 -9.10
N GLU A 64 3.81 -4.76 -7.99
CA GLU A 64 4.78 -3.65 -7.98
C GLU A 64 6.09 -4.00 -8.70
N ARG A 65 6.62 -5.21 -8.46
CA ARG A 65 7.88 -5.67 -9.09
C ARG A 65 7.74 -5.76 -10.60
N ILE A 66 6.62 -6.26 -11.11
CA ILE A 66 6.40 -6.37 -12.56
C ILE A 66 6.15 -5.00 -13.17
N TYR A 67 5.34 -4.16 -12.52
CA TYR A 67 5.14 -2.77 -12.94
C TYR A 67 6.45 -2.00 -13.07
N SER A 68 7.42 -2.23 -12.16
CA SER A 68 8.73 -1.56 -12.18
C SER A 68 9.50 -1.73 -13.51
N LEU A 69 9.17 -2.75 -14.32
CA LEU A 69 9.74 -2.94 -15.66
C LEU A 69 9.41 -1.78 -16.61
N ILE A 70 8.36 -1.00 -16.36
CA ILE A 70 8.01 0.21 -17.12
C ILE A 70 9.14 1.25 -17.15
N TYR A 71 9.99 1.26 -16.11
CA TYR A 71 11.13 2.17 -16.02
C TYR A 71 12.29 1.80 -16.94
N ARG A 72 12.29 0.57 -17.48
CA ARG A 72 13.27 0.10 -18.47
C ARG A 72 12.93 0.53 -19.89
N LEU A 73 11.66 0.84 -20.14
CA LEU A 73 11.20 1.36 -21.41
C LEU A 73 11.69 2.80 -21.61
N ASP A 74 11.88 3.18 -22.87
CA ASP A 74 12.21 4.55 -23.19
C ASP A 74 11.06 5.51 -22.85
N LYS A 75 11.35 6.82 -22.89
CA LYS A 75 10.35 7.85 -22.53
C LYS A 75 9.15 7.84 -23.48
N THR A 76 9.35 7.52 -24.76
CA THR A 76 8.30 7.50 -25.78
C THR A 76 7.37 6.33 -25.55
N GLU A 77 7.91 5.12 -25.41
CA GLU A 77 7.18 3.89 -25.12
C GLU A 77 6.37 4.02 -23.82
N ARG A 78 7.02 4.51 -22.76
CA ARG A 78 6.37 4.76 -21.47
C ARG A 78 5.22 5.73 -21.58
N ASN A 79 5.39 6.82 -22.33
CA ASN A 79 4.31 7.76 -22.58
C ASN A 79 3.17 7.09 -23.35
N VAL A 80 3.45 6.29 -24.38
CA VAL A 80 2.41 5.58 -25.12
C VAL A 80 1.60 4.68 -24.19
N ILE A 81 2.26 3.81 -23.42
CA ILE A 81 1.61 2.92 -22.43
C ILE A 81 0.79 3.72 -21.41
N GLY A 82 1.35 4.83 -20.92
CA GLY A 82 0.70 5.79 -20.01
C GLY A 82 -0.61 6.39 -20.52
N ASN A 83 -0.80 6.43 -21.85
CA ASN A 83 -1.98 7.03 -22.49
C ASN A 83 -2.95 6.00 -23.07
N LEU A 84 -2.58 4.73 -23.15
CA LEU A 84 -3.47 3.69 -23.67
C LEU A 84 -4.66 3.48 -22.72
N ALA A 85 -5.84 3.37 -23.31
CA ALA A 85 -7.08 3.07 -22.60
C ALA A 85 -7.55 1.65 -22.93
N ASP A 86 -8.14 1.00 -21.94
CA ASP A 86 -8.74 -0.33 -22.09
C ASP A 86 -10.09 -0.26 -22.84
N THR A 87 -10.75 -1.42 -23.00
CA THR A 87 -12.07 -1.52 -23.65
C THR A 87 -13.17 -0.67 -23.01
N SER A 88 -13.03 -0.30 -21.74
CA SER A 88 -13.95 0.52 -20.96
C SER A 88 -13.45 1.96 -20.80
N ASN A 89 -12.51 2.38 -21.65
CA ASN A 89 -11.86 3.70 -21.62
C ASN A 89 -11.14 4.00 -20.29
N ASN A 90 -10.71 2.97 -19.54
CA ASN A 90 -9.90 3.12 -18.35
C ASN A 90 -8.42 3.27 -18.76
N ASN A 91 -7.81 4.38 -18.36
CA ASN A 91 -6.35 4.52 -18.38
C ASN A 91 -5.70 3.84 -17.16
N MET A 92 -4.37 3.87 -17.07
CA MET A 92 -3.60 3.28 -15.95
C MET A 92 -4.03 3.77 -14.56
N LEU A 93 -4.44 5.04 -14.41
CA LEU A 93 -4.92 5.54 -13.12
C LEU A 93 -6.27 4.96 -12.73
N HIS A 94 -7.16 4.73 -13.71
CA HIS A 94 -8.40 4.02 -13.43
C HIS A 94 -8.13 2.57 -12.99
N MET A 95 -7.14 1.90 -13.57
CA MET A 95 -6.73 0.55 -13.15
C MET A 95 -6.16 0.55 -11.72
N ALA A 96 -5.36 1.56 -11.36
CA ALA A 96 -4.91 1.76 -9.99
C ALA A 96 -6.06 2.11 -9.02
N ALA A 97 -7.17 2.67 -9.54
CA ALA A 97 -8.37 2.99 -8.78
C ALA A 97 -9.34 1.82 -8.58
N MET A 98 -9.17 0.72 -9.31
CA MET A 98 -9.94 -0.50 -9.12
C MET A 98 -9.42 -1.26 -7.90
N LEU A 99 -10.32 -1.87 -7.13
CA LEU A 99 -9.89 -2.81 -6.07
C LEU A 99 -9.28 -4.04 -6.73
N SER A 100 -8.05 -4.36 -6.34
CA SER A 100 -7.39 -5.54 -6.90
C SER A 100 -8.09 -6.82 -6.43
N PRO A 101 -8.36 -7.77 -7.34
CA PRO A 101 -8.86 -9.10 -6.97
C PRO A 101 -7.95 -9.81 -5.97
N LEU A 102 -6.63 -9.58 -6.09
CA LEU A 102 -5.58 -10.18 -5.26
C LEU A 102 -5.40 -9.47 -3.91
N ALA A 103 -5.72 -8.17 -3.82
CA ALA A 103 -5.60 -7.40 -2.57
C ALA A 103 -6.49 -7.94 -1.43
N LYS A 104 -7.44 -8.84 -1.74
CA LYS A 104 -8.20 -9.58 -0.72
C LYS A 104 -7.36 -10.56 0.10
N LEU A 105 -6.18 -10.99 -0.38
CA LEU A 105 -5.31 -11.95 0.31
C LEU A 105 -4.44 -11.29 1.40
N ASP A 106 -4.18 -9.98 1.31
CA ASP A 106 -3.27 -9.23 2.21
C ASP A 106 -3.93 -8.76 3.52
N ASN A 107 -4.93 -9.51 4.00
CA ASN A 107 -5.81 -9.22 5.16
C ASN A 107 -5.07 -9.10 6.52
N ILE A 108 -3.74 -9.15 6.52
CA ILE A 108 -2.88 -9.17 7.71
C ILE A 108 -2.59 -7.75 8.23
N SER A 109 -2.64 -6.72 7.38
CA SER A 109 -2.12 -5.38 7.73
C SER A 109 -3.15 -4.41 8.35
N GLY A 110 -4.43 -4.78 8.48
CA GLY A 110 -5.49 -3.89 8.96
C GLY A 110 -5.93 -2.86 7.90
N ALA A 111 -7.23 -2.52 7.91
CA ALA A 111 -7.86 -1.76 6.83
C ALA A 111 -7.24 -0.37 6.59
N ALA A 112 -6.71 0.28 7.63
CA ALA A 112 -6.06 1.59 7.51
C ALA A 112 -4.73 1.51 6.75
N LEU A 113 -3.88 0.51 7.06
CA LEU A 113 -2.62 0.31 6.35
C LEU A 113 -2.87 -0.16 4.92
N GLN A 114 -3.91 -0.97 4.70
CA GLN A 114 -4.33 -1.34 3.35
C GLN A 114 -4.73 -0.09 2.54
N MET A 115 -5.57 0.80 3.10
CA MET A 115 -5.94 2.05 2.45
C MET A 115 -4.74 2.95 2.14
N GLN A 116 -3.77 3.01 3.06
CA GLN A 116 -2.54 3.76 2.86
C GLN A 116 -1.72 3.22 1.68
N ARG A 117 -1.59 1.89 1.56
CA ARG A 117 -0.90 1.24 0.44
C ARG A 117 -1.62 1.51 -0.88
N GLU A 118 -2.95 1.39 -0.92
CA GLU A 118 -3.74 1.70 -2.12
C GLU A 118 -3.55 3.16 -2.58
N LEU A 119 -3.51 4.11 -1.63
CA LEU A 119 -3.26 5.51 -1.96
C LEU A 119 -1.82 5.73 -2.46
N GLN A 120 -0.83 5.09 -1.84
CA GLN A 120 0.56 5.18 -2.27
C GLN A 120 0.74 4.59 -3.67
N TRP A 121 0.09 3.46 -3.94
CA TRP A 121 0.06 2.82 -5.26
C TRP A 121 -0.55 3.73 -6.33
N PHE A 122 -1.70 4.33 -6.03
CA PHE A 122 -2.34 5.29 -6.93
C PHE A 122 -1.44 6.48 -7.25
N LYS A 123 -0.74 7.02 -6.24
CA LYS A 123 0.21 8.14 -6.41
C LYS A 123 1.44 7.75 -7.23
N GLU A 124 1.96 6.54 -7.06
CA GLU A 124 3.09 6.03 -7.84
C GLU A 124 2.73 5.96 -9.33
N VAL A 125 1.57 5.39 -9.66
CA VAL A 125 1.09 5.32 -11.05
C VAL A 125 0.80 6.72 -11.62
N GLU A 126 0.37 7.66 -10.79
CA GLU A 126 0.10 9.06 -11.19
C GLU A 126 1.36 9.79 -11.68
N THR A 127 2.55 9.35 -11.26
CA THR A 127 3.82 9.94 -11.70
C THR A 127 4.13 9.70 -13.17
N ILE A 128 3.68 8.57 -13.72
CA ILE A 128 3.93 8.17 -15.11
C ILE A 128 2.85 8.68 -16.06
N VAL A 129 1.63 8.80 -15.57
CA VAL A 129 0.48 9.20 -16.38
C VAL A 129 0.52 10.70 -16.67
N LEU A 130 0.36 11.07 -17.95
CA LEU A 130 0.36 12.46 -18.39
C LEU A 130 -0.74 13.28 -17.65
N PRO A 131 -0.50 14.56 -17.32
CA PRO A 131 -1.47 15.39 -16.62
C PRO A 131 -2.86 15.40 -17.25
N ARG A 132 -2.94 15.45 -18.59
CA ARG A 132 -4.21 15.44 -19.35
C ARG A 132 -5.07 14.19 -19.10
N MET A 133 -4.46 13.07 -18.72
CA MET A 133 -5.14 11.80 -18.50
C MET A 133 -5.69 11.67 -17.07
N ARG A 134 -5.34 12.58 -16.16
CA ARG A 134 -5.78 12.53 -14.76
C ARG A 134 -7.27 12.85 -14.59
N ASP A 135 -7.84 13.55 -15.56
CA ASP A 135 -9.24 13.99 -15.56
C ASP A 135 -10.07 13.37 -16.69
N THR A 136 -9.51 12.41 -17.45
CA THR A 136 -10.28 11.68 -18.49
C THR A 136 -11.34 10.81 -17.85
N LEU A 137 -12.49 10.70 -18.51
CA LEU A 137 -13.61 9.90 -18.05
C LEU A 137 -13.54 8.49 -18.64
N ASN A 138 -13.78 7.47 -17.81
CA ASN A 138 -14.02 6.12 -18.29
C ASN A 138 -15.46 5.95 -18.83
N ALA A 139 -15.82 4.73 -19.26
CA ALA A 139 -17.16 4.42 -19.75
C ALA A 139 -18.29 4.64 -18.73
N GLU A 140 -17.97 4.69 -17.42
CA GLU A 140 -18.92 5.05 -16.35
C GLU A 140 -19.03 6.57 -16.12
N ASN A 141 -18.38 7.39 -16.95
CA ASN A 141 -18.25 8.84 -16.75
C ASN A 141 -17.59 9.23 -15.41
N LEU A 142 -16.64 8.42 -14.93
CA LEU A 142 -15.87 8.70 -13.72
C LEU A 142 -14.43 9.07 -14.08
N THR A 143 -13.88 10.05 -13.37
CA THR A 143 -12.42 10.30 -13.38
C THR A 143 -11.71 9.22 -12.54
N PRO A 144 -10.40 9.02 -12.71
CA PRO A 144 -9.64 8.07 -11.88
C PRO A 144 -9.79 8.31 -10.38
N ARG A 145 -9.74 9.58 -9.95
CA ARG A 145 -9.89 9.95 -8.52
C ARG A 145 -11.30 9.71 -7.99
N ALA A 146 -12.32 9.98 -8.82
CA ALA A 146 -13.71 9.68 -8.47
C ALA A 146 -13.93 8.17 -8.35
N LEU A 147 -13.38 7.38 -9.28
CA LEU A 147 -13.42 5.92 -9.24
C LEU A 147 -12.70 5.37 -8.00
N PHE A 148 -11.52 5.91 -7.66
CA PHE A 148 -10.75 5.50 -6.48
C PHE A 148 -11.57 5.72 -5.20
N THR A 149 -12.17 6.91 -5.06
CA THR A 149 -13.01 7.26 -3.92
C THR A 149 -14.26 6.37 -3.83
N LYS A 150 -14.89 6.07 -4.97
CA LYS A 150 -16.06 5.19 -5.04
C LYS A 150 -15.71 3.76 -4.60
N ASN A 151 -14.64 3.19 -5.14
CA ASN A 151 -14.27 1.79 -4.90
C ASN A 151 -13.70 1.55 -3.50
N HIS A 152 -12.96 2.51 -2.94
CA HIS A 152 -12.32 2.37 -1.63
C HIS A 152 -13.15 2.92 -0.47
N LYS A 153 -14.42 3.29 -0.70
CA LYS A 153 -15.29 3.91 0.31
C LYS A 153 -15.44 3.08 1.58
N GLU A 154 -15.68 1.78 1.44
CA GLU A 154 -15.83 0.90 2.61
C GLU A 154 -14.48 0.70 3.33
N LEU A 155 -13.39 0.53 2.57
CA LEU A 155 -12.05 0.39 3.12
C LEU A 155 -11.63 1.61 3.95
N VAL A 156 -12.01 2.83 3.53
CA VAL A 156 -11.80 4.06 4.32
C VAL A 156 -12.56 4.01 5.64
N LYS A 157 -13.85 3.62 5.64
CA LYS A 157 -14.64 3.51 6.87
C LYS A 157 -14.07 2.45 7.82
N GLU A 158 -13.64 1.32 7.27
CA GLU A 158 -13.03 0.23 8.04
C GLU A 158 -11.66 0.64 8.59
N GLY A 159 -10.88 1.40 7.81
CA GLY A 159 -9.64 2.01 8.24
C GLY A 159 -9.83 3.00 9.38
N GLU A 160 -10.83 3.88 9.30
CA GLU A 160 -11.19 4.77 10.40
C GLU A 160 -11.58 4.01 11.67
N ARG A 161 -12.41 2.97 11.54
CA ARG A 161 -12.80 2.14 12.68
C ARG A 161 -11.57 1.47 13.29
N TRP A 162 -10.72 0.87 12.47
CA TRP A 162 -9.50 0.21 12.91
C TRP A 162 -8.55 1.18 13.65
N MET A 163 -8.37 2.41 13.13
CA MET A 163 -7.57 3.43 13.80
C MET A 163 -8.16 3.83 15.15
N LYS A 164 -9.48 4.03 15.24
CA LYS A 164 -10.17 4.36 16.50
C LYS A 164 -10.03 3.24 17.54
N GLU A 165 -10.27 1.99 17.16
CA GLU A 165 -10.16 0.82 18.05
C GLU A 165 -8.72 0.59 18.52
N THR A 166 -7.75 0.83 17.64
CA THR A 166 -6.32 0.74 18.00
C THR A 166 -5.94 1.87 18.95
N ALA A 167 -6.41 3.09 18.72
CA ALA A 167 -6.18 4.24 19.60
C ALA A 167 -6.79 4.06 21.00
N THR A 168 -8.00 3.50 21.10
CA THR A 168 -8.62 3.22 22.40
C THR A 168 -7.84 2.15 23.16
N SER A 169 -7.46 1.06 22.49
CA SER A 169 -6.64 0.00 23.09
C SER A 169 -5.28 0.53 23.56
N CYS A 170 -4.63 1.33 22.73
CA CYS A 170 -3.39 2.05 23.04
C CYS A 170 -3.51 2.98 24.25
N THR A 171 -4.62 3.72 24.35
CA THR A 171 -4.89 4.62 25.48
C THR A 171 -5.06 3.86 26.79
N VAL A 172 -5.73 2.70 26.77
CA VAL A 172 -5.87 1.83 27.95
C VAL A 172 -4.52 1.30 28.40
N VAL A 173 -3.68 0.82 27.48
CA VAL A 173 -2.31 0.37 27.78
C VAL A 173 -1.47 1.52 28.33
N GLY A 174 -1.53 2.70 27.72
CA GLY A 174 -0.84 3.90 28.20
C GLY A 174 -1.25 4.30 29.60
N ALA A 175 -2.56 4.30 29.91
CA ALA A 175 -3.08 4.56 31.24
C ALA A 175 -2.54 3.56 32.26
N LEU A 176 -2.52 2.26 31.94
CA LEU A 176 -1.97 1.22 32.80
C LEU A 176 -0.47 1.44 33.10
N ILE A 177 0.32 1.81 32.09
CA ILE A 177 1.75 2.11 32.25
C ILE A 177 1.95 3.33 33.15
N ILE A 178 1.16 4.39 32.96
CA ILE A 178 1.20 5.59 33.82
C ILE A 178 0.88 5.20 35.27
N THR A 179 -0.16 4.40 35.51
CA THR A 179 -0.52 3.94 36.85
C THR A 179 0.60 3.13 37.51
N ILE A 180 1.24 2.21 36.77
CA ILE A 180 2.37 1.41 37.28
C ILE A 180 3.57 2.30 37.62
N MET A 181 3.94 3.24 36.73
CA MET A 181 5.04 4.17 36.97
C MET A 181 4.76 5.08 38.18
N PHE A 182 3.54 5.58 38.30
CA PHE A 182 3.14 6.40 39.45
C PHE A 182 3.22 5.59 40.75
N ALA A 183 2.63 4.39 40.78
CA ALA A 183 2.68 3.52 41.95
C ALA A 183 4.12 3.15 42.32
N SER A 184 4.96 2.84 41.33
CA SER A 184 6.36 2.49 41.58
C SER A 184 7.14 3.67 42.15
N ALA A 185 6.81 4.93 41.81
CA ALA A 185 7.52 6.11 42.33
C ALA A 185 7.36 6.28 43.84
N PHE A 186 6.23 5.85 44.40
CA PHE A 186 5.94 5.96 45.84
C PHE A 186 6.13 4.64 46.60
N THR A 187 6.20 3.51 45.91
CA THR A 187 6.38 2.18 46.51
C THR A 187 7.80 1.61 46.32
N VAL A 188 8.78 2.41 45.90
CA VAL A 188 10.18 1.95 45.75
C VAL A 188 10.71 1.43 47.10
N PRO A 189 11.24 0.19 47.16
CA PRO A 189 11.87 -0.35 48.37
C PRO A 189 12.97 0.61 48.82
N GLY A 190 12.91 1.13 50.05
CA GLY A 190 13.83 2.16 50.56
C GLY A 190 13.15 3.42 51.08
N GLY A 191 11.93 3.70 50.62
CA GLY A 191 11.16 4.86 51.07
C GLY A 191 11.65 6.20 50.53
N ASN A 192 11.09 7.27 51.09
CA ASN A 192 11.41 8.66 50.76
C ASN A 192 12.44 9.21 51.74
N ASN A 193 13.33 10.08 51.27
CA ASN A 193 14.19 10.82 52.17
C ASN A 193 13.32 11.77 53.04
N GLY A 194 13.43 11.66 54.36
CA GLY A 194 12.63 12.40 55.32
C GLY A 194 12.82 13.93 55.28
N GLU A 195 13.95 14.42 54.75
CA GLU A 195 14.22 15.86 54.64
C GLU A 195 13.79 16.48 53.31
N THR A 196 13.81 15.70 52.22
CA THR A 196 13.58 16.21 50.85
C THR A 196 12.31 15.67 50.20
N GLY A 197 11.72 14.61 50.73
CA GLY A 197 10.56 13.94 50.13
C GLY A 197 10.85 13.27 48.78
N ILE A 198 12.12 13.06 48.44
CA ILE A 198 12.54 12.43 47.18
C ILE A 198 12.83 10.94 47.41
N PRO A 199 12.36 10.04 46.52
CA PRO A 199 12.61 8.61 46.65
C PRO A 199 14.11 8.30 46.64
N ILE A 200 14.59 7.59 47.67
CA ILE A 200 16.03 7.41 47.94
C ILE A 200 16.74 6.73 46.75
N PHE A 201 16.02 5.89 46.02
CA PHE A 201 16.57 5.09 44.93
C PHE A 201 16.42 5.69 43.51
N LEU A 202 15.84 6.89 43.36
CA LEU A 202 15.74 7.58 42.06
C LEU A 202 17.09 7.81 41.37
N LYS A 203 18.19 7.94 42.14
CA LYS A 203 19.54 8.15 41.60
C LYS A 203 20.21 6.88 41.05
N LYS A 204 19.62 5.69 41.21
CA LYS A 204 20.15 4.46 40.60
C LYS A 204 19.84 4.44 39.11
N LYS A 205 20.88 4.17 38.29
CA LYS A 205 20.76 4.06 36.81
C LYS A 205 19.62 3.15 36.35
N VAL A 206 19.36 2.05 37.05
CA VAL A 206 18.31 1.07 36.69
C VAL A 206 16.91 1.69 36.83
N ILE A 207 16.66 2.43 37.91
CA ILE A 207 15.35 3.04 38.19
C ILE A 207 15.14 4.24 37.28
N TYR A 208 16.16 5.07 37.09
CA TYR A 208 16.11 6.16 36.11
C TYR A 208 15.83 5.65 34.68
N GLY A 209 16.50 4.56 34.27
CA GLY A 209 16.26 3.92 32.97
C GLY A 209 14.83 3.40 32.82
N PHE A 210 14.26 2.81 33.86
CA PHE A 210 12.87 2.36 33.88
C PHE A 210 11.88 3.51 33.64
N TYR A 211 12.05 4.63 34.36
CA TYR A 211 11.19 5.81 34.17
C TYR A 211 11.37 6.47 32.81
N SER A 212 12.61 6.59 32.34
CA SER A 212 12.90 7.17 31.02
C SER A 212 12.25 6.35 29.90
N PHE A 213 12.37 5.03 29.97
CA PHE A 213 11.75 4.11 29.01
C PHE A 213 10.21 4.15 29.07
N GLY A 214 9.64 4.14 30.27
CA GLY A 214 8.20 4.23 30.46
C GLY A 214 7.61 5.57 29.96
N CYS A 215 8.28 6.69 30.22
CA CYS A 215 7.88 7.99 29.67
C CYS A 215 7.91 8.01 28.14
N TYR A 216 8.94 7.41 27.53
CA TYR A 216 9.03 7.31 26.07
C TYR A 216 7.86 6.52 25.48
N ILE A 217 7.53 5.37 26.08
CA ILE A 217 6.41 4.54 25.63
C ILE A 217 5.07 5.28 25.77
N VAL A 218 4.85 5.99 26.88
CA VAL A 218 3.62 6.77 27.09
C VAL A 218 3.50 7.89 26.07
N ILE A 219 4.58 8.62 25.80
CA ILE A 219 4.60 9.68 24.78
C ILE A 219 4.31 9.10 23.40
N PHE A 220 4.89 7.95 23.06
CA PHE A 220 4.63 7.26 21.79
C PHE A 220 3.14 6.92 21.64
N PHE A 221 2.55 6.26 22.64
CA PHE A 221 1.14 5.88 22.62
C PHE A 221 0.19 7.10 22.63
N HIS A 222 0.52 8.16 23.36
CA HIS A 222 -0.26 9.39 23.36
C HIS A 222 -0.27 10.03 21.96
N ASN A 223 0.88 10.18 21.32
CA ASN A 223 0.96 10.75 19.97
C ASN A 223 0.18 9.89 18.96
N PHE A 224 0.31 8.56 19.02
CA PHE A 224 -0.45 7.66 18.17
C PHE A 224 -1.97 7.83 18.35
N SER A 225 -2.46 7.90 19.59
CA SER A 225 -3.89 8.13 19.85
C SER A 225 -4.38 9.49 19.37
N VAL A 226 -3.54 10.54 19.44
CA VAL A 226 -3.86 11.87 18.91
C VAL A 226 -3.95 11.83 17.38
N ASP A 227 -2.99 11.23 16.70
CA ASP A 227 -2.99 11.10 15.24
C ASP A 227 -4.17 10.25 14.74
N ALA A 228 -4.56 9.23 15.50
CA ALA A 228 -5.70 8.37 15.18
C ALA A 228 -7.07 9.00 15.49
N SER A 229 -7.12 10.02 16.35
CA SER A 229 -8.34 10.78 16.65
C SER A 229 -8.49 12.05 15.80
N GLY A 230 -7.39 12.53 15.20
CA GLY A 230 -7.41 13.58 14.18
C GLY A 230 -8.17 13.12 12.94
N ASN A 231 -9.02 14.01 12.38
CA ASN A 231 -9.87 13.69 11.23
C ASN A 231 -9.01 13.31 9.99
N PRO A 232 -9.00 12.03 9.55
CA PRO A 232 -8.14 11.59 8.44
C PRO A 232 -8.54 12.20 7.09
N TYR A 233 -9.73 12.79 6.98
CA TYR A 233 -10.22 13.42 5.74
C TYR A 233 -9.53 14.76 5.40
N VAL A 234 -8.91 15.45 6.36
CA VAL A 234 -8.29 16.76 6.10
C VAL A 234 -6.89 16.63 5.50
N THR A 235 -6.25 15.45 5.59
CA THR A 235 -4.85 15.29 5.18
C THR A 235 -4.68 14.31 4.02
N LEU A 236 -5.48 13.24 3.92
CA LEU A 236 -5.36 12.26 2.83
C LEU A 236 -5.99 12.73 1.50
N CYS A 237 -7.09 13.49 1.55
CA CYS A 237 -7.80 13.98 0.36
C CYS A 237 -7.37 15.39 -0.09
N ARG A 238 -6.44 16.04 0.61
CA ARG A 238 -6.05 17.45 0.37
C ARG A 238 -4.69 17.60 -0.33
N LYS A 239 -4.02 16.50 -0.69
CA LYS A 239 -2.79 16.48 -1.49
C LYS A 239 -2.88 15.52 -2.67
#